data_AF-A0A9E0HL35-F1
#
_entry.id   AF-A0A9E0HL35-F1
#
_cell.length_a   1.000
_cell.length_b   1.000
_cell.length_c   1.000
_cell.angle_alpha   90.00
_cell.angle_beta   90.00
_cell.angle_gamma   90.00
#
_symmetry.space_group_name_H-M   'P 1'
#
loop_
_entity.id
_entity.type
_entity.pdbx_description
1 polymer ?
#
loop_
_entity_poly.entity_id
_entity_poly.type
_entity_poly.pdbx_seq_one_letter_code
_entity_poly.pdbx_strand_id
1 'polypeptide(L)'
;MPTALPIERFLAAGLPVIDVRSPGEHAHGHIPGAQNLPLFTDDERAQVGTLYKQAGRDPAMLHGMRLVGPKLAELVERSKGIAQDGRVGVHCWRGGERSASVAWLLEKVGGLQVITLQNGYKAFRALVQASFTLPRKLRVLGGYTGTGKTELLALLRAQGQQVVDLEGLAHHKGSSFGSIGQTAQPGTEQFENLLWNALRQLDPARTTWVEDESRMVGRVKLPDPFFAQMRTSPVTFMDMPRAERVVRLVKDYGGAPMEELSAAVHRIQRRLGPQHAKAALEALEAGDLHQVAEITLVYYDKTYARGLAERDPALTRLLPAAGLGPTELATLLLAHDN
;
A
#
# COMPACT_ATOMS: atom_id res chain seq x y z
N MET A 1 17.56 -31.93 2.35
CA MET A 1 17.32 -30.74 1.52
C MET A 1 16.24 -29.94 2.21
N PRO A 2 16.32 -28.60 2.23
CA PRO A 2 15.32 -27.77 2.86
C PRO A 2 13.93 -28.07 2.30
N THR A 3 12.92 -28.16 3.16
CA THR A 3 11.56 -28.49 2.73
C THR A 3 10.97 -27.33 1.94
N ALA A 4 10.71 -27.53 0.65
CA ALA A 4 10.01 -26.55 -0.18
C ALA A 4 8.49 -26.70 0.01
N LEU A 5 7.82 -25.63 0.42
CA LEU A 5 6.38 -25.61 0.65
C LEU A 5 5.65 -24.79 -0.43
N PRO A 6 4.46 -25.26 -0.88
CA PRO A 6 3.53 -24.42 -1.62
C PRO A 6 3.18 -23.14 -0.86
N ILE A 7 2.78 -22.09 -1.59
CA ILE A 7 2.61 -20.75 -1.02
C ILE A 7 1.62 -20.71 0.15
N GLU A 8 0.52 -21.44 0.09
CA GLU A 8 -0.50 -21.48 1.14
C GLU A 8 0.08 -22.03 2.45
N ARG A 9 0.84 -23.14 2.36
CA ARG A 9 1.49 -23.76 3.52
C ARG A 9 2.65 -22.93 4.04
N PHE A 10 3.41 -22.30 3.14
CA PHE A 10 4.51 -21.41 3.50
C PHE A 10 4.00 -20.21 4.32
N LEU A 11 2.91 -19.57 3.89
CA LEU A 11 2.30 -18.45 4.60
C LEU A 11 1.62 -18.89 5.90
N ALA A 12 0.93 -20.04 5.91
CA ALA A 12 0.26 -20.58 7.09
C ALA A 12 1.23 -21.00 8.19
N ALA A 13 2.51 -21.25 7.86
CA ALA A 13 3.54 -21.55 8.86
C ALA A 13 3.81 -20.40 9.82
N GLY A 14 3.45 -19.16 9.46
CA GLY A 14 3.56 -17.99 10.35
C GLY A 14 5.00 -17.67 10.79
N LEU A 15 6.01 -18.14 10.05
CA LEU A 15 7.41 -17.96 10.39
C LEU A 15 7.92 -16.57 9.96
N PRO A 16 8.96 -16.03 10.61
CA PRO A 16 9.77 -14.97 10.04
C PRO A 16 10.25 -15.37 8.63
N VAL A 17 10.22 -14.42 7.70
CA VAL A 17 10.57 -14.67 6.29
C VAL A 17 11.81 -13.87 5.90
N ILE A 18 12.79 -14.55 5.32
CA ILE A 18 13.98 -13.96 4.72
C ILE A 18 13.83 -13.95 3.19
N ASP A 19 13.93 -12.76 2.61
CA ASP A 19 14.01 -12.53 1.18
C ASP A 19 15.49 -12.41 0.76
N VAL A 20 15.99 -13.40 0.02
CA VAL A 20 17.41 -13.43 -0.42
C VAL A 20 17.64 -12.79 -1.80
N ARG A 21 16.61 -12.13 -2.35
CA ARG A 21 16.74 -11.34 -3.58
C ARG A 21 17.58 -10.07 -3.33
N SER A 22 18.00 -9.41 -4.39
CA SER A 22 18.76 -8.17 -4.26
C SER A 22 17.92 -7.04 -3.65
N PRO A 23 18.56 -5.98 -3.10
CA PRO A 23 17.84 -4.87 -2.49
C PRO A 23 16.82 -4.21 -3.42
N GLY A 24 17.17 -4.00 -4.70
CA GLY A 24 16.24 -3.46 -5.70
C GLY A 24 15.06 -4.39 -6.01
N GLU A 25 15.30 -5.71 -6.09
CA GLU A 25 14.23 -6.71 -6.25
C GLU A 25 13.25 -6.67 -5.05
N HIS A 26 13.75 -6.48 -3.82
CA HIS A 26 12.96 -6.40 -2.60
C HIS A 26 12.20 -5.07 -2.45
N ALA A 27 12.86 -3.95 -2.75
CA ALA A 27 12.27 -2.61 -2.69
C ALA A 27 11.13 -2.43 -3.72
N HIS A 28 11.23 -3.09 -4.88
CA HIS A 28 10.15 -3.09 -5.88
C HIS A 28 8.86 -3.73 -5.36
N GLY A 29 9.01 -4.84 -4.62
CA GLY A 29 7.92 -5.53 -3.96
C GLY A 29 8.42 -6.79 -3.26
N HIS A 30 7.87 -7.10 -2.10
CA HIS A 30 8.20 -8.24 -1.25
C HIS A 30 6.98 -8.76 -0.48
N ILE A 31 7.09 -9.99 0.04
CA ILE A 31 6.04 -10.56 0.91
C ILE A 31 5.94 -9.68 2.16
N PRO A 32 4.75 -9.16 2.54
CA PRO A 32 4.62 -8.29 3.70
C PRO A 32 5.21 -8.93 4.97
N GLY A 33 6.11 -8.20 5.64
CA GLY A 33 6.84 -8.67 6.82
C GLY A 33 8.13 -9.45 6.53
N ALA A 34 8.46 -9.73 5.26
CA ALA A 34 9.74 -10.35 4.91
C ALA A 34 10.91 -9.37 5.10
N GLN A 35 12.01 -9.87 5.63
CA GLN A 35 13.24 -9.11 5.83
C GLN A 35 14.25 -9.44 4.74
N ASN A 36 14.87 -8.42 4.13
CA ASN A 36 15.85 -8.64 3.08
C ASN A 36 17.23 -8.98 3.65
N LEU A 37 17.71 -10.20 3.36
CA LEU A 37 19.12 -10.60 3.53
C LEU A 37 19.65 -11.01 2.16
N PRO A 38 20.07 -10.03 1.34
CA PRO A 38 20.36 -10.27 -0.06
C PRO A 38 21.55 -11.20 -0.22
N LEU A 39 21.39 -12.24 -1.05
CA LEU A 39 22.52 -13.08 -1.45
C LEU A 39 23.52 -12.31 -2.33
N PHE A 40 22.99 -11.35 -3.11
CA PHE A 40 23.75 -10.51 -4.02
C PHE A 40 23.30 -9.05 -3.89
N THR A 41 24.22 -8.11 -4.01
CA THR A 41 23.87 -6.70 -4.31
C THR A 41 23.19 -6.60 -5.68
N ASP A 42 22.60 -5.45 -6.01
CA ASP A 42 21.98 -5.26 -7.33
C ASP A 42 22.98 -5.43 -8.49
N ASP A 43 24.21 -4.93 -8.33
CA ASP A 43 25.28 -5.09 -9.33
C ASP A 43 25.76 -6.53 -9.44
N GLU A 44 25.99 -7.20 -8.31
CA GLU A 44 26.36 -8.63 -8.28
C GLU A 44 25.27 -9.49 -8.92
N ARG A 45 23.99 -9.18 -8.64
CA ARG A 45 22.82 -9.84 -9.21
C ARG A 45 22.75 -9.65 -10.72
N ALA A 46 23.11 -8.47 -11.23
CA ALA A 46 23.20 -8.19 -12.65
C ALA A 46 24.34 -8.98 -13.31
N GLN A 47 25.53 -8.99 -12.70
CA GLN A 47 26.69 -9.74 -13.19
C GLN A 47 26.42 -11.24 -13.29
N VAL A 48 25.94 -11.87 -12.21
CA VAL A 48 25.61 -13.30 -12.17
C VAL A 48 24.51 -13.63 -13.17
N GLY A 49 23.49 -12.76 -13.30
CA GLY A 49 22.41 -12.93 -14.25
C GLY A 49 22.88 -12.87 -15.71
N THR A 50 23.78 -11.95 -16.03
CA THR A 50 24.38 -11.80 -17.36
C THR A 50 25.25 -13.01 -17.71
N LEU A 51 26.13 -13.42 -16.78
CA LEU A 51 27.00 -14.58 -16.96
C LEU A 51 26.18 -15.86 -17.15
N TYR A 52 25.08 -16.04 -16.41
CA TYR A 52 24.19 -17.18 -16.58
C TYR A 52 23.59 -17.24 -17.99
N LYS A 53 23.19 -16.09 -18.55
CA LYS A 53 22.64 -16.00 -19.92
C LYS A 53 23.70 -16.25 -20.99
N GLN A 54 24.93 -15.77 -20.78
CA GLN A 54 25.99 -15.79 -21.79
C GLN A 54 26.82 -17.08 -21.78
N ALA A 55 27.14 -17.60 -20.59
CA ALA A 55 28.07 -18.71 -20.40
C ALA A 55 27.44 -19.92 -19.71
N GLY A 56 26.13 -19.86 -19.39
CA GLY A 56 25.39 -20.95 -18.78
C GLY A 56 25.56 -21.05 -17.26
N ARG A 57 25.05 -22.15 -16.71
CA ARG A 57 24.89 -22.35 -15.26
C ARG A 57 26.20 -22.38 -14.50
N ASP A 58 27.16 -23.19 -14.94
CA ASP A 58 28.33 -23.51 -14.10
C ASP A 58 29.28 -22.32 -13.91
N PRO A 59 29.62 -21.52 -14.94
CA PRO A 59 30.40 -20.30 -14.75
C PRO A 59 29.70 -19.28 -13.84
N ALA A 60 28.37 -19.13 -13.99
CA ALA A 60 27.57 -18.23 -13.16
C ALA A 60 27.52 -18.67 -11.69
N MET A 61 27.42 -19.98 -11.44
CA MET A 61 27.46 -20.54 -10.09
C MET A 61 28.82 -20.32 -9.44
N LEU A 62 29.92 -20.58 -10.15
CA LEU A 62 31.26 -20.36 -9.61
C LEU A 62 31.52 -18.88 -9.31
N HIS A 63 31.09 -17.98 -10.19
CA HIS A 63 31.17 -16.54 -9.95
C HIS A 63 30.33 -16.13 -8.73
N GLY A 64 29.09 -16.63 -8.63
CA GLY A 64 28.22 -16.40 -7.48
C GLY A 64 28.84 -16.86 -6.16
N MET A 65 29.49 -18.03 -6.13
CA MET A 65 30.19 -18.52 -4.94
C MET A 65 31.34 -17.61 -4.50
N ARG A 66 32.11 -17.06 -5.45
CA ARG A 66 33.20 -16.11 -5.12
C ARG A 66 32.67 -14.83 -4.50
N LEU A 67 31.53 -14.32 -4.98
CA LEU A 67 30.88 -13.13 -4.45
C LEU A 67 30.28 -13.36 -3.05
N VAL A 68 29.68 -14.53 -2.83
CA VAL A 68 28.95 -14.85 -1.60
C VAL A 68 29.88 -15.36 -0.49
N GLY A 69 30.95 -16.07 -0.83
CA GLY A 69 31.86 -16.71 0.13
C GLY A 69 32.25 -15.82 1.33
N PRO A 70 32.72 -14.58 1.10
CA PRO A 70 33.05 -13.64 2.18
C PRO A 70 31.88 -13.23 3.08
N LYS A 71 30.62 -13.41 2.63
CA LYS A 71 29.38 -12.96 3.29
C LYS A 71 28.66 -14.08 4.06
N LEU A 72 29.12 -15.33 3.95
CA LEU A 72 28.41 -16.51 4.47
C LEU A 72 28.21 -16.48 5.99
N ALA A 73 29.25 -16.11 6.74
CA ALA A 73 29.17 -16.04 8.21
C ALA A 73 28.16 -14.98 8.66
N GLU A 74 28.22 -13.77 8.09
CA GLU A 74 27.28 -12.68 8.36
C GLU A 74 25.83 -13.10 8.04
N LEU A 75 25.60 -13.77 6.91
CA LEU A 75 24.28 -14.28 6.55
C LEU A 75 23.70 -15.22 7.62
N VAL A 76 24.53 -16.11 8.19
CA VAL A 76 24.11 -17.01 9.27
C VAL A 76 23.76 -16.24 10.54
N GLU A 77 24.63 -15.33 10.98
CA GLU A 77 24.44 -14.55 12.20
C GLU A 77 23.19 -13.69 12.13
N ARG A 78 23.00 -12.97 11.02
CA ARG A 78 21.80 -12.15 10.81
C ARG A 78 20.53 -12.98 10.71
N SER A 79 20.61 -14.15 10.08
CA SER A 79 19.46 -15.07 10.01
C SER A 79 19.05 -15.61 11.37
N LYS A 80 19.99 -15.86 12.29
CA LYS A 80 19.68 -16.23 13.68
C LYS A 80 18.95 -15.11 14.44
N GLY A 81 19.33 -13.86 14.19
CA GLY A 81 18.64 -12.70 14.77
C GLY A 81 17.17 -12.59 14.32
N ILE A 82 16.88 -13.00 13.08
CA ILE A 82 15.52 -13.04 12.52
C ILE A 82 14.74 -14.26 13.03
N ALA A 83 15.41 -15.42 13.08
CA ALA A 83 14.84 -16.70 13.45
C ALA A 83 14.95 -16.95 14.96
N GLN A 84 14.33 -16.09 15.78
CA GLN A 84 14.44 -16.16 17.24
C GLN A 84 14.05 -17.54 17.82
N ASP A 85 13.05 -18.20 17.22
CA ASP A 85 12.60 -19.55 17.59
C ASP A 85 13.36 -20.67 16.86
N GLY A 86 14.47 -20.36 16.21
CA GLY A 86 15.26 -21.31 15.41
C GLY A 86 14.58 -21.77 14.10
N ARG A 87 13.43 -21.18 13.74
CA ARG A 87 12.65 -21.52 12.52
C ARG A 87 12.51 -20.33 11.60
N VAL A 88 12.66 -20.53 10.29
CA VAL A 88 12.58 -19.44 9.32
C VAL A 88 12.12 -19.89 7.94
N GLY A 89 11.36 -19.04 7.26
CA GLY A 89 11.04 -19.18 5.85
C GLY A 89 12.05 -18.44 4.97
N VAL A 90 12.51 -19.05 3.88
CA VAL A 90 13.43 -18.41 2.93
C VAL A 90 12.85 -18.43 1.52
N HIS A 91 12.92 -17.31 0.80
CA HIS A 91 12.54 -17.29 -0.62
C HIS A 91 13.50 -16.48 -1.47
N CYS A 92 13.53 -16.82 -2.75
CA CYS A 92 14.07 -15.97 -3.81
C CYS A 92 12.98 -15.71 -4.85
N TRP A 93 13.35 -15.21 -6.04
CA TRP A 93 12.37 -14.91 -7.09
C TRP A 93 11.55 -16.14 -7.57
N ARG A 94 12.20 -17.28 -7.77
CA ARG A 94 11.61 -18.50 -8.36
C ARG A 94 11.71 -19.75 -7.49
N GLY A 95 12.18 -19.62 -6.24
CA GLY A 95 12.36 -20.78 -5.35
C GLY A 95 13.41 -21.76 -5.86
N GLY A 96 14.45 -21.25 -6.53
CA GLY A 96 15.54 -22.05 -7.09
C GLY A 96 16.82 -22.01 -6.24
N GLU A 97 17.97 -22.13 -6.91
CA GLU A 97 19.30 -22.28 -6.29
C GLU A 97 19.63 -21.20 -5.24
N ARG A 98 19.22 -19.94 -5.45
CA ARG A 98 19.51 -18.85 -4.51
C ARG A 98 18.91 -19.10 -3.11
N SER A 99 17.64 -19.49 -3.05
CA SER A 99 16.99 -19.79 -1.76
C SER A 99 17.41 -21.15 -1.23
N ALA A 100 17.68 -22.12 -2.10
CA ALA A 100 18.12 -23.45 -1.69
C ALA A 100 19.51 -23.44 -1.06
N SER A 101 20.45 -22.67 -1.62
CA SER A 101 21.83 -22.56 -1.10
C SER A 101 21.87 -21.85 0.25
N VAL A 102 21.12 -20.76 0.41
CA VAL A 102 20.98 -20.07 1.70
C VAL A 102 20.31 -20.99 2.72
N ALA A 103 19.22 -21.65 2.37
CA ALA A 103 18.55 -22.57 3.28
C ALA A 103 19.47 -23.72 3.73
N TRP A 104 20.26 -24.30 2.83
CA TRP A 104 21.28 -25.29 3.20
C TRP A 104 22.32 -24.74 4.17
N LEU A 105 22.84 -23.53 3.92
CA LEU A 105 23.82 -22.87 4.80
C LEU A 105 23.23 -22.67 6.21
N LEU A 106 22.00 -22.17 6.28
CA LEU A 106 21.31 -21.90 7.53
C LEU A 106 20.97 -23.18 8.31
N GLU A 107 20.63 -24.27 7.62
CA GLU A 107 20.45 -25.58 8.26
C GLU A 107 21.78 -26.14 8.78
N LYS A 108 22.83 -26.14 7.94
CA LYS A 108 24.08 -26.85 8.25
C LYS A 108 25.02 -26.10 9.19
N VAL A 109 25.11 -24.79 9.02
CA VAL A 109 26.00 -23.92 9.82
C VAL A 109 25.19 -23.15 10.86
N GLY A 110 24.00 -22.69 10.49
CA GLY A 110 23.14 -21.93 11.38
C GLY A 110 22.40 -22.76 12.43
N GLY A 111 22.24 -24.07 12.22
CA GLY A 111 21.42 -24.92 13.10
C GLY A 111 19.93 -24.54 13.08
N LEU A 112 19.47 -23.85 12.03
CA LEU A 112 18.09 -23.40 11.88
C LEU A 112 17.25 -24.47 11.18
N GLN A 113 15.96 -24.51 11.52
CA GLN A 113 14.95 -25.23 10.75
C GLN A 113 14.42 -24.31 9.65
N VAL A 114 14.67 -24.68 8.39
CA VAL A 114 14.36 -23.82 7.25
C VAL A 114 13.30 -24.45 6.35
N ILE A 115 12.27 -23.67 6.03
CA ILE A 115 11.36 -23.97 4.91
C ILE A 115 11.64 -23.01 3.76
N THR A 116 11.50 -23.47 2.53
CA THR A 116 11.63 -22.60 1.35
C THR A 116 10.30 -22.43 0.64
N LEU A 117 10.10 -21.27 0.01
CA LEU A 117 8.90 -21.04 -0.80
C LEU A 117 9.06 -21.69 -2.18
N GLN A 118 8.28 -22.73 -2.45
CA GLN A 118 8.20 -23.37 -3.76
C GLN A 118 7.78 -22.33 -4.80
N ASN A 119 8.48 -22.30 -5.95
CA ASN A 119 8.27 -21.33 -7.03
C ASN A 119 8.51 -19.84 -6.63
N GLY A 120 8.98 -19.59 -5.40
CA GLY A 120 9.45 -18.30 -4.91
C GLY A 120 8.41 -17.18 -4.91
N TYR A 121 8.91 -15.95 -4.84
CA TYR A 121 8.10 -14.73 -4.85
C TYR A 121 7.17 -14.64 -6.08
N LYS A 122 7.54 -15.25 -7.22
CA LYS A 122 6.65 -15.35 -8.39
C LYS A 122 5.32 -16.06 -8.06
N ALA A 123 5.36 -17.13 -7.26
CA ALA A 123 4.14 -17.85 -6.86
C ALA A 123 3.28 -17.00 -5.91
N PHE A 124 3.93 -16.30 -4.97
CA PHE A 124 3.27 -15.32 -4.12
C PHE A 124 2.56 -14.24 -4.95
N ARG A 125 3.23 -13.68 -5.98
CA ARG A 125 2.62 -12.67 -6.85
C ARG A 125 1.42 -13.19 -7.64
N ALA A 126 1.49 -14.42 -8.14
CA ALA A 126 0.34 -15.04 -8.80
C ALA A 126 -0.86 -15.19 -7.85
N LEU A 127 -0.62 -15.62 -6.59
CA LEU A 127 -1.64 -15.69 -5.54
C LEU A 127 -2.25 -14.31 -5.25
N VAL A 128 -1.42 -13.28 -5.06
CA VAL A 128 -1.87 -11.90 -4.81
C VAL A 128 -2.77 -11.41 -5.93
N GLN A 129 -2.33 -11.53 -7.18
CA GLN A 129 -3.11 -11.07 -8.34
C GLN A 129 -4.44 -11.82 -8.50
N ALA A 130 -4.42 -13.14 -8.33
CA ALA A 130 -5.64 -13.96 -8.42
C ALA A 130 -6.64 -13.62 -7.31
N SER A 131 -6.17 -13.20 -6.13
CA SER A 131 -7.05 -12.90 -4.99
C SER A 131 -8.00 -11.72 -5.22
N PHE A 132 -7.66 -10.78 -6.11
CA PHE A 132 -8.45 -9.57 -6.33
C PHE A 132 -9.73 -9.82 -7.12
N THR A 133 -9.87 -10.98 -7.75
CA THR A 133 -11.11 -11.40 -8.42
C THR A 133 -12.12 -12.02 -7.46
N LEU A 134 -11.69 -12.35 -6.23
CA LEU A 134 -12.58 -12.92 -5.23
C LEU A 134 -13.64 -11.87 -4.83
N PRO A 135 -14.94 -12.23 -4.84
CA PRO A 135 -16.01 -11.33 -4.43
C PRO A 135 -15.83 -10.83 -2.99
N ARG A 136 -16.06 -9.54 -2.78
CA ARG A 136 -16.03 -8.89 -1.47
C ARG A 136 -17.32 -8.09 -1.25
N LYS A 137 -17.86 -8.16 -0.04
CA LYS A 137 -18.96 -7.27 0.39
C LYS A 137 -18.39 -5.91 0.79
N LEU A 138 -18.10 -5.07 -0.19
CA LEU A 138 -17.54 -3.74 0.06
C LEU A 138 -18.64 -2.72 0.35
N ARG A 139 -18.32 -1.76 1.23
CA ARG A 139 -19.02 -0.48 1.33
C ARG A 139 -18.01 0.64 1.20
N VAL A 140 -18.33 1.63 0.37
CA VAL A 140 -17.42 2.72 0.05
C VAL A 140 -17.81 3.94 0.86
N LEU A 141 -16.86 4.48 1.64
CA LEU A 141 -17.01 5.76 2.30
C LEU A 141 -16.47 6.87 1.38
N GLY A 142 -17.40 7.59 0.76
CA GLY A 142 -17.12 8.76 -0.06
C GLY A 142 -17.31 10.06 0.71
N GLY A 143 -16.96 11.16 0.05
CA GLY A 143 -17.10 12.50 0.59
C GLY A 143 -16.05 13.43 0.02
N TYR A 144 -16.32 14.72 0.07
CA TYR A 144 -15.36 15.73 -0.35
C TYR A 144 -14.05 15.67 0.46
N THR A 145 -13.00 16.33 -0.02
CA THR A 145 -11.78 16.50 0.78
C THR A 145 -12.06 17.38 1.99
N GLY A 146 -11.43 17.07 3.13
CA GLY A 146 -11.67 17.76 4.41
C GLY A 146 -12.91 17.31 5.17
N THR A 147 -13.59 16.22 4.77
CA THR A 147 -14.79 15.71 5.50
C THR A 147 -14.47 14.79 6.67
N GLY A 148 -13.21 14.39 6.87
CA GLY A 148 -12.80 13.52 8.00
C GLY A 148 -12.99 12.02 7.80
N LYS A 149 -12.97 11.54 6.55
CA LYS A 149 -13.12 10.12 6.23
C LYS A 149 -12.13 9.23 7.00
N THR A 150 -10.86 9.62 7.05
CA THR A 150 -9.80 8.86 7.72
C THR A 150 -10.09 8.66 9.21
N GLU A 151 -10.52 9.72 9.92
CA GLU A 151 -10.90 9.63 11.34
C GLU A 151 -12.11 8.71 11.53
N LEU A 152 -13.11 8.82 10.65
CA LEU A 152 -14.31 8.01 10.70
C LEU A 152 -13.98 6.52 10.49
N LEU A 153 -13.16 6.18 9.49
CA LEU A 153 -12.71 4.81 9.23
C LEU A 153 -11.91 4.23 10.41
N ALA A 154 -11.06 5.02 11.05
CA ALA A 154 -10.35 4.60 12.25
C ALA A 154 -11.32 4.27 13.41
N LEU A 155 -12.38 5.06 13.60
CA LEU A 155 -13.41 4.79 14.59
C LEU A 155 -14.21 3.52 14.27
N LEU A 156 -14.61 3.32 13.00
CA LEU A 156 -15.29 2.09 12.59
C LEU A 156 -14.44 0.86 12.91
N ARG A 157 -13.13 0.93 12.62
CA ARG A 157 -12.19 -0.14 12.96
C ARG A 157 -12.12 -0.37 14.47
N ALA A 158 -12.06 0.69 15.28
CA ALA A 158 -12.08 0.59 16.74
C ALA A 158 -13.39 -0.02 17.29
N GLN A 159 -14.51 0.15 16.57
CA GLN A 159 -15.80 -0.47 16.86
C GLN A 159 -15.96 -1.89 16.30
N GLY A 160 -14.88 -2.50 15.80
CA GLY A 160 -14.88 -3.90 15.34
C GLY A 160 -15.37 -4.11 13.90
N GLN A 161 -15.57 -3.04 13.13
CA GLN A 161 -15.87 -3.12 11.70
C GLN A 161 -14.62 -3.47 10.91
N GLN A 162 -14.80 -4.15 9.78
CA GLN A 162 -13.69 -4.43 8.87
C GLN A 162 -13.42 -3.22 8.00
N VAL A 163 -12.18 -2.75 7.98
CA VAL A 163 -11.76 -1.57 7.24
C VAL A 163 -10.46 -1.87 6.51
N VAL A 164 -10.40 -1.49 5.24
CA VAL A 164 -9.15 -1.40 4.46
C VAL A 164 -8.88 0.07 4.17
N ASP A 165 -7.80 0.57 4.74
CA ASP A 165 -7.28 1.93 4.59
C ASP A 165 -6.35 1.97 3.36
N LEU A 166 -6.92 2.29 2.18
CA LEU A 166 -6.20 2.35 0.91
C LEU A 166 -5.19 3.51 0.90
N GLU A 167 -5.56 4.67 1.44
CA GLU A 167 -4.68 5.83 1.58
C GLU A 167 -3.47 5.49 2.46
N GLY A 168 -3.70 4.82 3.60
CA GLY A 168 -2.67 4.35 4.51
C GLY A 168 -1.75 3.31 3.89
N LEU A 169 -2.29 2.33 3.15
CA LEU A 169 -1.47 1.35 2.41
C LEU A 169 -0.67 2.01 1.28
N ALA A 170 -1.16 3.10 0.71
CA ALA A 170 -0.51 3.86 -0.34
C ALA A 170 0.45 4.95 0.18
N HIS A 171 0.48 5.21 1.49
CA HIS A 171 1.11 6.40 2.09
C HIS A 171 0.72 7.70 1.35
N HIS A 172 -0.57 7.87 1.04
CA HIS A 172 -1.05 9.00 0.25
C HIS A 172 -2.54 9.28 0.44
N LYS A 173 -2.90 10.51 0.83
CA LYS A 173 -4.27 10.95 1.12
C LYS A 173 -5.14 11.33 -0.10
N GLY A 174 -5.14 10.51 -1.16
CA GLY A 174 -6.07 10.62 -2.30
C GLY A 174 -6.08 11.95 -3.11
N SER A 175 -5.22 12.93 -2.81
CA SER A 175 -5.30 14.30 -3.36
C SER A 175 -3.96 14.83 -3.84
N SER A 176 -3.93 15.98 -4.52
CA SER A 176 -2.65 16.59 -4.89
C SER A 176 -1.83 17.07 -3.70
N PHE A 177 -2.43 17.19 -2.52
CA PHE A 177 -1.72 17.46 -1.26
C PHE A 177 -1.40 16.16 -0.50
N GLY A 178 -1.84 15.01 -1.02
CA GLY A 178 -1.92 13.77 -0.25
C GLY A 178 -0.58 13.13 0.11
N SER A 179 0.53 13.56 -0.51
CA SER A 179 1.88 13.12 -0.13
C SER A 179 2.47 13.90 1.05
N ILE A 180 1.90 15.06 1.40
CA ILE A 180 2.44 15.95 2.42
C ILE A 180 2.32 15.28 3.79
N GLY A 181 3.44 15.25 4.53
CA GLY A 181 3.54 14.58 5.82
C GLY A 181 3.39 13.06 5.77
N GLN A 182 3.51 12.44 4.59
CA GLN A 182 3.49 10.98 4.42
C GLN A 182 4.90 10.41 4.24
N THR A 183 5.08 9.14 4.59
CA THR A 183 6.27 8.37 4.22
C THR A 183 6.32 8.10 2.72
N ALA A 184 7.47 7.65 2.22
CA ALA A 184 7.62 7.32 0.80
C ALA A 184 6.55 6.32 0.35
N GLN A 185 5.79 6.70 -0.68
CA GLN A 185 4.76 5.85 -1.26
C GLN A 185 5.37 4.56 -1.83
N PRO A 186 4.78 3.38 -1.58
CA PRO A 186 5.24 2.14 -2.20
C PRO A 186 5.16 2.18 -3.74
N GLY A 187 5.83 1.24 -4.40
CA GLY A 187 5.53 0.94 -5.80
C GLY A 187 4.18 0.22 -5.92
N THR A 188 3.57 0.24 -7.11
CA THR A 188 2.27 -0.43 -7.34
C THR A 188 2.31 -1.91 -6.93
N GLU A 189 3.38 -2.63 -7.25
CA GLU A 189 3.51 -4.04 -6.86
C GLU A 189 3.47 -4.23 -5.33
N GLN A 190 4.20 -3.40 -4.59
CA GLN A 190 4.21 -3.48 -3.14
C GLN A 190 2.87 -3.04 -2.54
N PHE A 191 2.22 -2.03 -3.10
CA PHE A 191 0.86 -1.63 -2.71
C PHE A 191 -0.12 -2.81 -2.87
N GLU A 192 -0.06 -3.54 -3.99
CA GLU A 192 -0.89 -4.74 -4.18
C GLU A 192 -0.60 -5.82 -3.13
N ASN A 193 0.67 -6.06 -2.79
CA ASN A 193 1.04 -7.01 -1.75
C ASN A 193 0.45 -6.62 -0.38
N LEU A 194 0.54 -5.34 -0.04
CA LEU A 194 0.01 -4.78 1.20
C LEU A 194 -1.53 -4.87 1.24
N LEU A 195 -2.19 -4.53 0.13
CA LEU A 195 -3.64 -4.65 -0.02
C LEU A 195 -4.12 -6.09 0.11
N TRP A 196 -3.47 -7.06 -0.55
CA TRP A 196 -3.77 -8.48 -0.36
C TRP A 196 -3.60 -8.91 1.09
N ASN A 197 -2.53 -8.47 1.76
CA ASN A 197 -2.28 -8.84 3.14
C ASN A 197 -3.31 -8.23 4.11
N ALA A 198 -3.83 -7.04 3.83
CA ALA A 198 -4.95 -6.48 4.58
C ALA A 198 -6.24 -7.30 4.33
N LEU A 199 -6.58 -7.56 3.06
CA LEU A 199 -7.81 -8.25 2.68
C LEU A 199 -7.89 -9.72 3.13
N ARG A 200 -6.75 -10.43 3.20
CA ARG A 200 -6.72 -11.84 3.63
C ARG A 200 -6.98 -12.04 5.13
N GLN A 201 -6.82 -10.98 5.93
CA GLN A 201 -7.05 -11.00 7.38
C GLN A 201 -8.52 -10.74 7.75
N LEU A 202 -9.34 -10.40 6.75
CA LEU A 202 -10.75 -10.07 6.93
C LEU A 202 -11.63 -11.27 6.59
N ASP A 203 -12.77 -11.38 7.26
CA ASP A 203 -13.83 -12.32 6.93
C ASP A 203 -14.54 -11.85 5.65
N PRO A 204 -14.48 -12.62 4.54
CA PRO A 204 -15.13 -12.24 3.29
C PRO A 204 -16.67 -12.22 3.37
N ALA A 205 -17.27 -12.87 4.38
CA ALA A 205 -18.72 -12.88 4.57
C ALA A 205 -19.27 -11.60 5.22
N ARG A 206 -18.40 -10.80 5.84
CA ARG A 206 -18.73 -9.54 6.52
C ARG A 206 -18.44 -8.33 5.62
N THR A 207 -19.18 -7.25 5.86
CA THR A 207 -18.97 -5.96 5.21
C THR A 207 -17.55 -5.46 5.47
N THR A 208 -16.90 -4.94 4.42
CA THR A 208 -15.60 -4.28 4.50
C THR A 208 -15.71 -2.85 3.99
N TRP A 209 -15.39 -1.89 4.85
CA TRP A 209 -15.33 -0.48 4.50
C TRP A 209 -14.03 -0.14 3.78
N VAL A 210 -14.14 0.66 2.72
CA VAL A 210 -13.01 1.18 1.93
C VAL A 210 -13.25 2.64 1.59
N GLU A 211 -12.20 3.39 1.31
CA GLU A 211 -12.27 4.77 0.85
C GLU A 211 -12.77 4.86 -0.59
N ASP A 212 -13.47 5.94 -0.95
CA ASP A 212 -13.87 6.25 -2.34
C ASP A 212 -12.70 6.78 -3.17
N GLU A 213 -11.65 5.96 -3.28
CA GLU A 213 -10.50 6.28 -4.09
C GLU A 213 -10.77 6.06 -5.57
N SER A 214 -10.10 6.87 -6.39
CA SER A 214 -10.07 6.65 -7.82
C SER A 214 -9.25 5.39 -8.15
N ARG A 215 -9.18 5.00 -9.43
CA ARG A 215 -8.30 3.90 -9.87
C ARG A 215 -6.83 4.10 -9.47
N MET A 216 -6.42 5.35 -9.21
CA MET A 216 -5.10 5.74 -8.74
C MET A 216 -5.20 6.35 -7.34
N VAL A 217 -4.29 5.94 -6.45
CA VAL A 217 -4.05 6.60 -5.15
C VAL A 217 -2.64 7.17 -5.19
N GLY A 218 -2.52 8.47 -5.47
CA GLY A 218 -1.22 9.05 -5.84
C GLY A 218 -0.66 8.38 -7.10
N ARG A 219 0.51 7.74 -6.99
CA ARG A 219 1.17 7.04 -8.12
C ARG A 219 0.85 5.55 -8.23
N VAL A 220 0.22 4.95 -7.21
CA VAL A 220 -0.12 3.52 -7.23
C VAL A 220 -1.48 3.29 -7.86
N LYS A 221 -1.61 2.19 -8.58
CA LYS A 221 -2.86 1.79 -9.26
C LYS A 221 -3.55 0.71 -8.44
N LEU A 222 -4.85 0.86 -8.19
CA LEU A 222 -5.67 -0.22 -7.63
C LEU A 222 -5.79 -1.37 -8.65
N PRO A 223 -5.78 -2.65 -8.18
CA PRO A 223 -6.06 -3.78 -9.05
C PRO A 223 -7.40 -3.62 -9.75
N ASP A 224 -7.42 -3.82 -11.07
CA ASP A 224 -8.61 -3.59 -11.88
C ASP A 224 -9.84 -4.40 -11.43
N PRO A 225 -9.72 -5.70 -11.07
CA PRO A 225 -10.84 -6.47 -10.54
C PRO A 225 -11.37 -5.93 -9.20
N PHE A 226 -10.48 -5.46 -8.32
CA PHE A 226 -10.87 -4.90 -7.03
C PHE A 226 -11.56 -3.54 -7.21
N PHE A 227 -11.01 -2.67 -8.06
CA PHE A 227 -11.62 -1.38 -8.39
C PHE A 227 -13.00 -1.53 -9.04
N ALA A 228 -13.19 -2.52 -9.91
CA ALA A 228 -14.49 -2.81 -10.50
C ALA A 228 -15.54 -3.16 -9.43
N GLN A 229 -15.16 -3.98 -8.44
CA GLN A 229 -16.02 -4.29 -7.29
C GLN A 229 -16.34 -3.03 -6.47
N MET A 230 -15.33 -2.18 -6.20
CA MET A 230 -15.57 -0.90 -5.52
C MET A 230 -16.59 -0.06 -6.28
N ARG A 231 -16.52 0.02 -7.61
CA ARG A 231 -17.41 0.85 -8.45
C ARG A 231 -18.87 0.42 -8.40
N THR A 232 -19.15 -0.86 -8.21
CA THR A 232 -20.52 -1.42 -8.11
C THR A 232 -20.99 -1.59 -6.66
N SER A 233 -20.21 -1.16 -5.68
CA SER A 233 -20.56 -1.30 -4.26
C SER A 233 -21.34 -0.08 -3.75
N PRO A 234 -22.18 -0.24 -2.71
CA PRO A 234 -22.86 0.86 -2.06
C PRO A 234 -21.89 1.94 -1.59
N VAL A 235 -22.24 3.20 -1.82
CA VAL A 235 -21.46 4.39 -1.44
C VAL A 235 -22.24 5.17 -0.40
N THR A 236 -21.61 5.47 0.73
CA THR A 236 -22.08 6.51 1.64
C THR A 236 -21.20 7.73 1.49
N PHE A 237 -21.78 8.83 1.00
CA PHE A 237 -21.07 10.06 0.69
C PHE A 237 -21.29 11.10 1.80
N MET A 238 -20.22 11.48 2.49
CA MET A 238 -20.26 12.49 3.53
C MET A 238 -20.48 13.89 2.94
N ASP A 239 -21.59 14.51 3.31
CA ASP A 239 -21.94 15.86 2.90
C ASP A 239 -21.68 16.84 4.06
N MET A 240 -20.56 17.56 3.99
CA MET A 240 -20.10 18.51 5.00
C MET A 240 -19.98 19.91 4.39
N PRO A 241 -20.49 20.96 5.07
CA PRO A 241 -20.39 22.33 4.61
C PRO A 241 -18.94 22.72 4.31
N ARG A 242 -18.76 23.49 3.23
CA ARG A 242 -17.44 23.94 2.76
C ARG A 242 -16.64 24.67 3.85
N ALA A 243 -17.29 25.53 4.62
CA ALA A 243 -16.65 26.28 5.70
C ALA A 243 -16.02 25.36 6.77
N GLU A 244 -16.71 24.27 7.16
CA GLU A 244 -16.17 23.30 8.11
C GLU A 244 -14.98 22.53 7.52
N ARG A 245 -15.07 22.15 6.23
CA ARG A 245 -13.99 21.47 5.52
C ARG A 245 -12.72 22.34 5.43
N VAL A 246 -12.87 23.64 5.19
CA VAL A 246 -11.74 24.59 5.15
C VAL A 246 -11.01 24.62 6.48
N VAL A 247 -11.72 24.73 7.61
CA VAL A 247 -11.11 24.72 8.94
C VAL A 247 -10.30 23.44 9.16
N ARG A 248 -10.84 22.28 8.74
CA ARG A 248 -10.14 21.00 8.86
C ARG A 248 -8.90 20.91 7.97
N LEU A 249 -9.00 21.37 6.72
CA LEU A 249 -7.86 21.36 5.80
C LEU A 249 -6.73 22.27 6.27
N VAL A 250 -7.04 23.43 6.84
CA VAL A 250 -6.03 24.32 7.44
C VAL A 250 -5.36 23.63 8.63
N LYS A 251 -6.12 22.90 9.46
CA LYS A 251 -5.55 22.10 10.55
C LYS A 251 -4.64 20.96 10.04
N ASP A 252 -5.06 20.27 8.98
CA ASP A 252 -4.36 19.10 8.44
C ASP A 252 -3.07 19.45 7.69
N TYR A 253 -3.04 20.60 7.01
CA TYR A 253 -1.94 21.00 6.12
C TYR A 253 -1.20 22.26 6.56
N GLY A 254 -1.71 23.02 7.54
CA GLY A 254 -1.17 24.34 7.86
C GLY A 254 0.22 24.34 8.51
N GLY A 255 0.68 23.18 9.00
CA GLY A 255 2.06 22.99 9.46
C GLY A 255 3.04 22.56 8.37
N ALA A 256 2.59 22.39 7.12
CA ALA A 256 3.43 21.90 6.03
C ALA A 256 4.36 23.00 5.48
N PRO A 257 5.52 22.63 4.92
CA PRO A 257 6.39 23.57 4.24
C PRO A 257 5.69 24.27 3.07
N MET A 258 5.93 25.58 2.91
CA MET A 258 5.33 26.40 1.85
C MET A 258 5.63 25.83 0.46
N GLU A 259 6.84 25.30 0.26
CA GLU A 259 7.29 24.72 -1.00
C GLU A 259 6.45 23.48 -1.38
N GLU A 260 6.08 22.66 -0.40
CA GLU A 260 5.23 21.49 -0.64
C GLU A 260 3.80 21.88 -1.00
N LEU A 261 3.24 22.88 -0.30
CA LEU A 261 1.91 23.43 -0.59
C LEU A 261 1.87 24.08 -1.98
N SER A 262 2.87 24.87 -2.32
CA SER A 262 3.02 25.50 -3.64
C SER A 262 3.12 24.46 -4.75
N ALA A 263 3.97 23.44 -4.57
CA ALA A 263 4.10 22.33 -5.52
C ALA A 263 2.77 21.59 -5.72
N ALA A 264 1.99 21.40 -4.66
CA ALA A 264 0.66 20.79 -4.75
C ALA A 264 -0.34 21.66 -5.55
N VAL A 265 -0.32 22.98 -5.39
CA VAL A 265 -1.14 23.90 -6.22
C VAL A 265 -0.71 23.83 -7.69
N HIS A 266 0.58 23.83 -7.97
CA HIS A 266 1.09 23.72 -9.36
C HIS A 266 0.64 22.43 -10.05
N ARG A 267 0.60 21.30 -9.34
CA ARG A 267 0.12 20.01 -9.90
C ARG A 267 -1.32 20.08 -10.41
N ILE A 268 -2.17 20.93 -9.83
CA ILE A 268 -3.58 21.08 -10.22
C ILE A 268 -3.86 22.34 -11.06
N GLN A 269 -2.86 23.21 -11.28
CA GLN A 269 -2.99 24.51 -11.95
C GLN A 269 -3.78 24.44 -13.27
N ARG A 270 -3.49 23.45 -14.13
CA ARG A 270 -4.18 23.31 -15.42
C ARG A 270 -5.69 23.07 -15.28
N ARG A 271 -6.11 22.35 -14.23
CA ARG A 271 -7.52 22.01 -13.99
C ARG A 271 -8.23 23.02 -13.08
N LEU A 272 -7.50 23.64 -12.16
CA LEU A 272 -7.97 24.72 -11.29
C LEU A 272 -8.19 26.02 -12.07
N GLY A 273 -7.38 26.25 -13.11
CA GLY A 273 -7.37 27.44 -13.94
C GLY A 273 -6.26 28.42 -13.51
N PRO A 274 -5.64 29.14 -14.46
CA PRO A 274 -4.45 29.96 -14.18
C PRO A 274 -4.72 31.10 -13.19
N GLN A 275 -5.92 31.71 -13.23
CA GLN A 275 -6.30 32.79 -12.31
C GLN A 275 -6.45 32.29 -10.87
N HIS A 276 -7.18 31.20 -10.66
CA HIS A 276 -7.33 30.58 -9.34
C HIS A 276 -6.00 30.06 -8.81
N ALA A 277 -5.17 29.44 -9.64
CA ALA A 277 -3.86 28.98 -9.21
C ALA A 277 -2.96 30.13 -8.75
N LYS A 278 -2.95 31.25 -9.51
CA LYS A 278 -2.23 32.47 -9.12
C LYS A 278 -2.73 33.01 -7.78
N ALA A 279 -4.05 33.16 -7.63
CA ALA A 279 -4.65 33.65 -6.39
C ALA A 279 -4.36 32.73 -5.19
N ALA A 280 -4.34 31.41 -5.38
CA ALA A 280 -3.99 30.47 -4.33
C ALA A 280 -2.51 30.59 -3.93
N LEU A 281 -1.60 30.81 -4.88
CA LEU A 281 -0.18 31.01 -4.58
C LEU A 281 0.07 32.36 -3.88
N GLU A 282 -0.58 33.44 -4.32
CA GLU A 282 -0.53 34.75 -3.66
C GLU A 282 -1.07 34.69 -2.22
N ALA A 283 -2.18 33.97 -2.01
CA ALA A 283 -2.72 33.73 -0.67
C ALA A 283 -1.77 32.92 0.21
N LEU A 284 -1.12 31.90 -0.36
CA LEU A 284 -0.13 31.09 0.34
C LEU A 284 1.07 31.94 0.78
N GLU A 285 1.61 32.79 -0.10
CA GLU A 285 2.69 33.73 0.21
C GLU A 285 2.32 34.71 1.33
N ALA A 286 1.05 35.16 1.36
CA ALA A 286 0.52 36.00 2.42
C ALA A 286 0.21 35.25 3.73
N GLY A 287 0.35 33.92 3.77
CA GLY A 287 0.03 33.08 4.92
C GLY A 287 -1.48 32.82 5.12
N ASP A 288 -2.32 33.19 4.16
CA ASP A 288 -3.78 32.98 4.22
C ASP A 288 -4.16 31.57 3.75
N LEU A 289 -3.91 30.59 4.62
CA LEU A 289 -4.21 29.18 4.35
C LEU A 289 -5.71 28.90 4.18
N HIS A 290 -6.58 29.72 4.79
CA HIS A 290 -8.02 29.61 4.60
C HIS A 290 -8.40 29.90 3.15
N GLN A 291 -7.87 30.99 2.58
CA GLN A 291 -8.11 31.36 1.20
C GLN A 291 -7.52 30.34 0.21
N VAL A 292 -6.35 29.75 0.52
CA VAL A 292 -5.76 28.65 -0.26
C VAL A 292 -6.71 27.44 -0.30
N ALA A 293 -7.19 26.99 0.87
CA ALA A 293 -8.12 25.87 0.96
C ALA A 293 -9.42 26.17 0.21
N GLU A 294 -9.99 27.36 0.39
CA GLU A 294 -11.19 27.80 -0.33
C GLU A 294 -11.01 27.70 -1.84
N ILE A 295 -9.94 28.27 -2.40
CA ILE A 295 -9.73 28.27 -3.86
C ILE A 295 -9.53 26.84 -4.38
N THR A 296 -8.72 26.04 -3.70
CA THR A 296 -8.40 24.69 -4.16
C THR A 296 -9.59 23.73 -4.08
N LEU A 297 -10.53 23.95 -3.14
CA LEU A 297 -11.76 23.17 -3.05
C LEU A 297 -12.64 23.26 -4.30
N VAL A 298 -12.59 24.36 -5.06
CA VAL A 298 -13.33 24.49 -6.33
C VAL A 298 -12.98 23.36 -7.30
N TYR A 299 -11.69 22.98 -7.36
CA TYR A 299 -11.23 21.89 -8.20
C TYR A 299 -11.66 20.52 -7.65
N TYR A 300 -11.50 20.30 -6.35
CA TYR A 300 -11.80 19.01 -5.73
C TYR A 300 -13.29 18.70 -5.77
N ASP A 301 -14.14 19.65 -5.37
CA ASP A 301 -15.59 19.46 -5.31
C ASP A 301 -16.15 19.11 -6.69
N LYS A 302 -15.66 19.76 -7.76
CA LYS A 302 -16.02 19.41 -9.15
C LYS A 302 -15.59 17.97 -9.50
N THR A 303 -14.41 17.55 -9.05
CA THR A 303 -13.87 16.21 -9.36
C THR A 303 -14.66 15.13 -8.62
N TYR A 304 -14.95 15.32 -7.33
CA TYR A 304 -15.75 14.39 -6.53
C TYR A 304 -17.20 14.31 -7.02
N ALA A 305 -17.83 15.45 -7.33
CA ALA A 305 -19.20 15.47 -7.86
C ALA A 305 -19.33 14.67 -9.18
N ARG A 306 -18.33 14.79 -10.07
CA ARG A 306 -18.29 13.97 -11.29
C ARG A 306 -18.13 12.48 -10.98
N GLY A 307 -17.22 12.12 -10.08
CA GLY A 307 -16.99 10.72 -9.71
C GLY A 307 -18.22 10.06 -9.06
N LEU A 308 -18.98 10.84 -8.28
CA LEU A 308 -20.26 10.43 -7.70
C LEU A 308 -21.37 10.32 -8.76
N ALA A 309 -21.43 11.22 -9.73
CA ALA A 309 -22.40 11.16 -10.83
C ALA A 309 -22.23 9.93 -11.74
N GLU A 310 -21.03 9.32 -11.76
CA GLU A 310 -20.76 8.06 -12.46
C GLU A 310 -21.16 6.81 -11.64
N ARG A 311 -21.67 6.98 -10.41
CA ARG A 311 -22.16 5.89 -9.56
C ARG A 311 -23.65 5.66 -9.81
N ASP A 312 -24.12 4.46 -9.51
CA ASP A 312 -25.55 4.17 -9.48
C ASP A 312 -26.21 4.97 -8.33
N PRO A 313 -27.18 5.86 -8.64
CA PRO A 313 -27.90 6.62 -7.60
C PRO A 313 -28.63 5.71 -6.60
N ALA A 314 -29.09 4.52 -7.03
CA ALA A 314 -29.77 3.56 -6.14
C ALA A 314 -28.82 2.94 -5.09
N LEU A 315 -27.52 2.98 -5.35
CA LEU A 315 -26.47 2.50 -4.44
C LEU A 315 -25.76 3.64 -3.72
N THR A 316 -26.18 4.89 -3.92
CA THR A 316 -25.53 6.08 -3.37
C THR A 316 -26.41 6.71 -2.31
N ARG A 317 -25.84 6.93 -1.12
CA ARG A 317 -26.52 7.57 0.00
C ARG A 317 -25.72 8.77 0.50
N LEU A 318 -26.40 9.88 0.77
CA LEU A 318 -25.81 11.02 1.44
C LEU A 318 -25.84 10.82 2.97
N LEU A 319 -24.73 11.13 3.63
CA LEU A 319 -24.60 11.20 5.07
C LEU A 319 -24.44 12.69 5.45
N PRO A 320 -25.49 13.33 5.98
CA PRO A 320 -25.39 14.71 6.45
C PRO A 320 -24.38 14.79 7.59
N ALA A 321 -23.31 15.56 7.40
CA ALA A 321 -22.18 15.62 8.33
C ALA A 321 -21.99 17.00 8.98
N ALA A 322 -22.85 17.96 8.66
CA ALA A 322 -22.80 19.31 9.21
C ALA A 322 -22.89 19.31 10.74
N GLY A 323 -21.89 19.89 11.40
CA GLY A 323 -21.84 20.05 12.86
C GLY A 323 -21.74 18.75 13.66
N LEU A 324 -21.55 17.59 13.02
CA LEU A 324 -21.45 16.30 13.70
C LEU A 324 -20.01 15.93 14.00
N GLY A 325 -19.78 15.44 15.23
CA GLY A 325 -18.51 14.86 15.63
C GLY A 325 -18.26 13.48 14.99
N PRO A 326 -17.01 13.00 14.95
CA PRO A 326 -16.66 11.69 14.39
C PRO A 326 -17.44 10.50 14.99
N THR A 327 -17.73 10.54 16.30
CA THR A 327 -18.51 9.48 16.98
C THR A 327 -19.97 9.46 16.53
N GLU A 328 -20.61 10.63 16.40
CA GLU A 328 -21.99 10.76 15.95
C GLU A 328 -22.13 10.29 14.49
N LEU A 329 -21.16 10.65 13.65
CA LEU A 329 -21.06 10.17 12.27
C LEU A 329 -20.93 8.66 12.18
N ALA A 330 -20.11 8.04 13.04
CA ALA A 330 -19.97 6.58 13.10
C ALA A 330 -21.29 5.91 13.49
N THR A 331 -21.98 6.44 14.50
CA THR A 331 -23.30 5.93 14.91
C THR A 331 -24.32 6.06 13.79
N LEU A 332 -24.40 7.21 13.11
CA LEU A 332 -25.33 7.43 12.01
C LEU A 332 -25.02 6.50 10.82
N LEU A 333 -23.75 6.33 10.48
CA LEU A 333 -23.29 5.44 9.42
C LEU A 333 -23.69 3.99 9.70
N LEU A 334 -23.48 3.50 10.93
CA LEU A 334 -23.78 2.12 11.31
C LEU A 334 -25.26 1.83 11.53
N ALA A 335 -26.04 2.81 12.00
CA ALA A 335 -27.50 2.69 12.11
C ALA A 335 -28.19 2.46 10.75
N HIS A 336 -27.47 2.74 9.66
CA HIS A 336 -27.93 2.62 8.29
C HIS A 336 -27.32 1.43 7.54
N ASP A 337 -26.50 0.63 8.23
CA ASP A 337 -25.85 -0.57 7.71
C ASP A 337 -26.62 -1.87 8.00
N ASN A 338 -27.53 -1.82 8.99
CA ASN A 338 -28.50 -2.88 9.32
C ASN A 338 -29.80 -2.71 8.52
#